data_AF-A0A3D2FE58-F1
#
_entry.id   AF-A0A3D2FE58-F1
#
_cell.length_a   1.000
_cell.length_b   1.000
_cell.length_c   1.000
_cell.angle_alpha   90.00
_cell.angle_beta   90.00
_cell.angle_gamma   90.00
#
_symmetry.space_group_name_H-M   'P 1'
#
loop_
_entity.id
_entity.type
_entity.pdbx_description
1 polymer ?
#
loop_
_entity_poly.entity_id
_entity_poly.type
_entity_poly.pdbx_seq_one_letter_code
_entity_poly.pdbx_strand_id
1 'polypeptide(L)' 'SPESYDAAALIMLAMQAADSKDSADYKDHVMDVANAPGVEIFPGELAKGLELLKAGTDIDYVGASAVELIGAGES' A
#
# COMPACT_ATOMS: atom_id res chain seq x y z
N SER A 1 -7.38 11.64 9.19
CA SER A 1 -7.20 10.54 10.15
C SER A 1 -6.19 9.55 9.55
N PRO A 2 -5.47 8.70 10.32
CA PRO A 2 -4.43 7.80 9.80
C PRO A 2 -4.91 6.93 8.62
N GLU A 3 -6.18 6.54 8.61
CA GLU A 3 -6.84 5.80 7.53
C GLU A 3 -6.92 6.58 6.20
N SER A 4 -7.02 7.91 6.26
CA SER A 4 -7.03 8.76 5.07
C SER A 4 -5.65 8.84 4.42
N TYR A 5 -4.60 8.78 5.25
CA TYR A 5 -3.22 8.73 4.77
C TYR A 5 -2.92 7.37 4.13
N ASP A 6 -3.31 6.27 4.81
CA ASP A 6 -3.10 4.92 4.29
C ASP A 6 -3.84 4.71 2.97
N ALA A 7 -5.09 5.19 2.85
CA ALA A 7 -5.83 5.12 1.59
C ALA A 7 -5.12 5.90 0.45
N ALA A 8 -4.59 7.09 0.74
CA ALA A 8 -3.85 7.87 -0.24
C ALA A 8 -2.54 7.17 -0.64
N ALA A 9 -1.81 6.62 0.34
CA ALA A 9 -0.58 5.86 0.13
C ALA A 9 -0.81 4.65 -0.79
N LEU A 10 -1.82 3.84 -0.47
CA LEU A 10 -2.21 2.67 -1.26
C LEU A 10 -2.57 3.03 -2.70
N ILE A 11 -3.35 4.10 -2.91
CA ILE A 11 -3.70 4.55 -4.25
C ILE A 11 -2.45 4.99 -5.02
N MET A 12 -1.54 5.74 -4.39
CA MET A 12 -0.31 6.20 -5.04
C MET A 12 0.62 5.04 -5.41
N LEU A 13 0.78 4.06 -4.52
CA LEU A 13 1.59 2.87 -4.77
C LEU A 13 0.96 1.99 -5.85
N ALA A 14 -0.36 1.80 -5.82
CA ALA A 14 -1.07 1.04 -6.84
C ALA A 14 -0.96 1.68 -8.23
N MET A 15 -1.04 3.01 -8.33
CA MET A 15 -0.81 3.73 -9.59
C MET A 15 0.60 3.48 -10.13
N GLN A 16 1.60 3.46 -9.25
CA GLN A 16 2.98 3.19 -9.64
C GLN A 16 3.19 1.74 -10.05
N ALA A 17 2.58 0.77 -9.35
CA ALA A 17 2.63 -0.64 -9.69
C ALA A 17 1.94 -0.94 -11.03
N ALA A 18 0.82 -0.27 -11.30
CA ALA A 18 0.06 -0.38 -12.55
C ALA A 18 0.71 0.36 -13.73
N ASP A 19 1.71 1.22 -13.49
CA ASP A 19 2.21 2.22 -14.45
C ASP A 19 1.05 2.99 -15.14
N SER A 20 -0.01 3.27 -14.38
CA SER A 20 -1.24 3.86 -14.92
C SER A 20 -1.91 4.80 -13.92
N LYS A 21 -2.55 5.82 -14.48
CA LYS A 21 -3.39 6.79 -13.75
C LYS A 21 -4.88 6.52 -13.94
N ASP A 22 -5.23 5.55 -14.77
CA ASP A 22 -6.61 5.16 -15.02
C ASP A 22 -7.09 4.29 -13.86
N SER A 23 -8.22 4.70 -13.27
CA SER A 23 -8.81 4.02 -12.10
C SER A 23 -9.24 2.59 -12.37
N ALA A 24 -9.47 2.24 -13.64
CA ALA A 24 -9.75 0.87 -14.04
C ALA A 24 -8.51 -0.04 -13.94
N ASP A 25 -7.30 0.49 -14.15
CA ASP A 25 -6.04 -0.26 -14.08
C ASP A 25 -5.58 -0.42 -12.63
N TYR A 26 -5.43 0.68 -11.88
CA TYR A 26 -4.78 0.59 -10.57
C TYR A 26 -5.67 -0.02 -9.47
N LYS A 27 -7.00 -0.13 -9.65
CA LYS A 27 -7.89 -0.68 -8.62
C LYS A 27 -7.50 -2.09 -8.20
N ASP A 28 -7.04 -2.91 -9.15
CA ASP A 28 -6.69 -4.31 -8.92
C ASP A 28 -5.29 -4.38 -8.26
N HIS A 29 -4.44 -3.38 -8.50
CA HIS A 29 -3.13 -3.23 -7.87
C HIS A 29 -3.17 -2.71 -6.44
N VAL A 30 -4.27 -2.11 -5.97
CA VAL A 30 -4.40 -1.67 -4.56
C VAL A 30 -4.26 -2.84 -3.60
N MET A 31 -4.86 -3.99 -3.93
CA MET A 31 -4.74 -5.20 -3.11
C MET A 31 -3.38 -5.86 -3.26
N ASP A 32 -2.78 -5.76 -4.45
CA ASP A 32 -1.46 -6.29 -4.77
C ASP A 32 -0.38 -5.59 -3.93
N VAL A 33 -0.32 -4.26 -3.94
CA VAL A 33 0.68 -3.51 -3.14
C VAL A 33 0.48 -3.59 -1.62
N ALA A 34 -0.67 -4.09 -1.16
CA ALA A 34 -1.03 -4.19 0.26
C ALA A 34 -0.97 -5.63 0.81
N ASN A 35 -0.82 -6.64 -0.05
CA ASN A 35 -0.83 -8.05 0.34
C ASN A 35 0.14 -8.91 -0.51
N ALA A 36 0.94 -8.31 -1.38
CA ALA A 36 1.91 -9.03 -2.19
C ALA A 36 3.09 -9.49 -1.31
N PRO A 37 3.72 -10.63 -1.65
CA PRO A 37 5.03 -10.96 -1.08
C PRO A 37 6.01 -9.87 -1.49
N GLY A 38 6.69 -9.22 -0.54
CA GLY A 38 7.54 -8.09 -0.90
C GLY A 38 8.26 -7.48 0.28
N VAL A 39 8.92 -6.35 0.01
CA VAL A 39 9.53 -5.54 1.07
C VAL A 39 8.43 -4.77 1.79
N GLU A 40 8.37 -4.90 3.11
CA GLU A 40 7.43 -4.12 3.92
C GLU A 40 7.73 -2.62 3.80
N ILE A 41 6.68 -1.85 3.57
CA ILE A 41 6.71 -0.39 3.46
C ILE A 41 5.75 0.20 4.47
N PHE A 42 6.29 0.96 5.41
CA PHE A 42 5.49 1.62 6.44
C PHE A 42 5.16 3.07 6.06
N PRO A 43 4.17 3.70 6.72
CA PRO A 43 3.97 5.14 6.68
C PRO A 43 5.27 5.91 6.92
N GLY A 44 5.60 6.82 6.01
CA GLY A 44 6.89 7.54 6.01
C GLY A 44 7.96 6.93 5.09
N GLU A 45 7.79 5.68 4.63
CA GLU A 45 8.66 5.03 3.64
C GLU A 45 8.08 5.03 2.22
N LEU A 46 7.08 5.86 1.94
CA LEU A 46 6.42 5.94 0.62
C LEU A 46 7.41 6.11 -0.54
N ALA A 47 8.44 6.94 -0.37
CA ALA A 47 9.46 7.15 -1.39
C ALA A 47 10.19 5.84 -1.75
N LYS A 48 10.56 5.04 -0.74
CA LYS A 48 11.19 3.72 -0.92
C LYS A 48 10.24 2.76 -1.64
N GLY A 49 8.96 2.73 -1.27
CA GLY A 49 7.96 1.89 -1.94
C GLY A 49 7.82 2.21 -3.43
N LEU A 50 7.76 3.50 -3.78
CA LEU A 50 7.72 3.96 -5.17
C LEU A 50 8.98 3.57 -5.95
N GLU A 51 10.17 3.69 -5.34
CA GLU A 51 11.43 3.30 -5.99
C GLU A 51 11.53 1.79 -6.22
N LEU A 52 11.07 0.97 -5.28
CA LEU A 52 11.03 -0.49 -5.41
C LEU A 52 10.07 -0.93 -6.50
N LEU A 53 8.86 -0.39 -6.52
CA LEU A 53 7.88 -0.65 -7.59
C LEU A 53 8.43 -0.25 -8.96
N LYS A 54 9.10 0.90 -9.06
CA LYS A 54 9.77 1.34 -10.29
C LYS A 54 10.91 0.42 -10.71
N ALA A 55 11.59 -0.22 -9.76
CA ALA A 55 12.62 -1.23 -10.02
C ALA A 55 12.03 -2.61 -10.37
N GLY A 56 10.69 -2.76 -10.37
CA GLY A 56 10.01 -4.03 -10.62
C GLY A 56 10.05 -4.98 -9.41
N THR A 57 10.19 -4.44 -8.20
CA THR A 57 10.17 -5.20 -6.96
C THR A 57 8.80 -5.07 -6.30
N ASP A 58 8.21 -6.20 -5.93
CA ASP A 58 6.98 -6.24 -5.15
C ASP A 58 7.17 -5.66 -3.75
N ILE A 59 6.12 -5.02 -3.22
CA ILE A 59 6.09 -4.41 -1.89
C ILE A 59 4.87 -4.88 -1.13
N ASP A 60 4.96 -4.77 0.20
CA ASP A 60 3.84 -4.98 1.11
C ASP A 60 3.63 -3.71 1.95
N TYR A 61 2.65 -2.89 1.59
CA TYR A 61 2.35 -1.68 2.34
C TYR A 61 1.62 -2.00 3.64
N VAL A 62 2.29 -1.76 4.76
CA VAL A 62 1.77 -1.98 6.11
C VAL A 62 1.38 -0.63 6.72
N GLY A 63 0.11 -0.25 6.57
CA GLY A 63 -0.40 1.05 7.01
C GLY A 63 -0.35 1.28 8.53
N ALA A 64 -0.42 2.55 8.95
CA ALA A 64 -0.48 2.92 10.38
C ALA A 64 -1.80 2.48 11.03
N SER A 65 -2.83 2.33 10.20
CA SER A 65 -4.12 1.74 10.55
C SER A 65 -4.08 0.22 10.45
N ALA A 66 -2.92 -0.43 10.58
CA ALA A 66 -2.81 -1.82 11.00
C ALA A 66 -3.47 -1.95 12.38
N VAL A 67 -4.80 -1.85 12.38
CA VAL A 67 -5.70 -2.40 13.36
C VAL A 67 -5.20 -3.82 13.52
N GLU A 68 -4.76 -4.14 14.72
CA GLU A 68 -4.65 -5.50 15.19
C GLU A 68 -6.02 -6.17 14.93
N LEU A 69 -6.20 -6.74 13.74
CA LEU A 69 -7.20 -7.77 13.49
C LEU A 69 -6.77 -9.10 14.12
N ILE A 70 -5.82 -9.05 15.04
CA ILE A 70 -5.69 -9.95 16.17
C ILE A 70 -6.39 -9.28 17.36
N GLY A 71 -7.72 -9.36 17.41
CA GLY A 71 -8.48 -9.00 18.62
C GLY A 71 -9.52 -7.91 18.40
N ALA A 72 -10.67 -8.29 17.83
CA ALA A 72 -11.93 -7.71 18.29
C ALA A 72 -12.10 -8.08 19.77
N GLY A 73 -11.54 -7.27 20.66
CA GLY A 73 -11.57 -7.46 22.10
C GLY A 73 -11.21 -6.17 22.84
N GLU A 74 -12.23 -5.59 23.49
CA GLU A 74 -12.15 -4.59 24.58
C GLU A 74 -11.83 -3.14 24.12
N SER A 75 -12.64 -2.10 24.39
CA SER A 75 -13.84 -1.87 25.23
C SER A 75 -14.74 -0.79 24.61
#